data_AF-A0A0K2RSQ1-F1
#
_entry.id   AF-A0A0K2RSQ1-F1
#
_cell.length_a   1.000
_cell.length_b   1.000
_cell.length_c   1.000
_cell.angle_alpha   90.00
_cell.angle_beta   90.00
_cell.angle_gamma   90.00
#
_symmetry.space_group_name_H-M   'P 1'
#
loop_
_entity.id
_entity.type
_entity.pdbx_description
1 polymer ?
#
loop_
_entity_poly.entity_id
_entity_poly.type
_entity_poly.pdbx_seq_one_letter_code
_entity_poly.pdbx_strand_id
1 'polypeptide(L)'
;METDKPIRSRRRIRRFIFWWFKLLVTLVVLSELIAVAFTWITPPRTAFMLEDGEPIAYQFVSIDHISRFVLAAAIVHEDEQLGTRSGAFDMKDFNARVDAYLNGKPDPSGSTIPQQLVKNIFLWPDQNALRKALEAGLSTEFSYTLSKQRIMELYLNYAQFGPKLYGICAASWYYFDEAPWYMSEYQAAQLMGTLPLPSLVQRAKGGGFLLDNTAQSGWAINYINGAANVWVPMQIKDMGGWQAVVATIGITDKASDHAATQNQPDACSTMPQSVSDQLN
;
A
#
# COMPACT_ATOMS: atom_id res chain seq x y z
N MET A 1 -16.81 59.94 -30.96
CA MET A 1 -17.43 58.61 -30.89
C MET A 1 -16.59 57.81 -29.91
N GLU A 2 -16.93 57.88 -28.63
CA GLU A 2 -16.11 57.39 -27.52
C GLU A 2 -16.61 55.99 -27.13
N THR A 3 -15.81 54.97 -27.39
CA THR A 3 -16.15 53.57 -27.10
C THR A 3 -15.86 53.25 -25.64
N ASP A 4 -16.79 53.59 -24.77
CA ASP A 4 -16.74 53.24 -23.35
C ASP A 4 -17.24 51.80 -23.12
N LYS A 5 -16.30 50.85 -22.97
CA LYS A 5 -16.45 49.58 -22.23
C LYS A 5 -15.08 48.88 -22.15
N PRO A 6 -14.52 48.65 -20.95
CA PRO A 6 -14.49 47.26 -20.45
C PRO A 6 -14.55 47.09 -18.91
N ILE A 7 -15.08 48.04 -18.13
CA ILE A 7 -15.05 47.96 -16.65
C ILE A 7 -15.91 46.80 -16.09
N ARG A 8 -17.03 46.46 -16.75
CA ARG A 8 -17.92 45.34 -16.34
C ARG A 8 -17.29 43.96 -16.51
N SER A 9 -16.40 43.76 -17.48
CA SER A 9 -15.78 42.45 -17.76
C SER A 9 -14.78 42.07 -16.67
N ARG A 10 -13.95 43.02 -16.22
CA ARG A 10 -12.95 42.81 -15.15
C ARG A 10 -13.58 42.39 -13.82
N ARG A 11 -14.77 42.91 -13.47
CA ARG A 11 -15.50 42.52 -12.25
C ARG A 11 -16.07 41.10 -12.32
N ARG A 12 -16.52 40.64 -13.50
CA ARG A 12 -16.99 39.25 -13.70
C ARG A 12 -15.85 38.25 -13.64
N ILE A 13 -14.71 38.56 -14.27
CA ILE A 13 -13.50 37.72 -14.23
C ILE A 13 -12.97 37.60 -12.79
N ARG A 14 -12.89 38.69 -12.03
CA ARG A 14 -12.46 38.65 -10.61
C ARG A 14 -13.38 37.82 -9.73
N ARG A 15 -14.70 37.92 -9.94
CA ARG A 15 -15.67 37.06 -9.23
C ARG A 15 -15.50 35.59 -9.60
N PHE A 16 -15.31 35.28 -10.88
CA PHE A 16 -15.07 33.92 -11.36
C PHE A 16 -13.79 33.33 -10.75
N ILE A 17 -12.67 34.06 -10.81
CA ILE A 17 -11.40 33.64 -10.19
C ILE A 17 -11.58 33.44 -8.69
N PHE A 18 -12.27 34.35 -8.00
CA PHE A 18 -12.54 34.21 -6.56
C PHE A 18 -13.34 32.94 -6.24
N TRP A 19 -14.41 32.65 -6.98
CA TRP A 19 -15.19 31.43 -6.76
C TRP A 19 -14.40 30.16 -7.08
N TRP A 20 -13.60 30.16 -8.14
CA TRP A 20 -12.71 29.03 -8.47
C TRP A 20 -11.64 28.81 -7.41
N PHE A 21 -10.98 29.86 -6.96
CA PHE A 21 -10.03 29.78 -5.85
C PHE A 21 -10.70 29.24 -4.60
N LYS A 22 -11.88 29.75 -4.25
CA LYS A 22 -12.64 29.29 -3.09
C LYS A 22 -13.03 27.81 -3.20
N LEU A 23 -13.42 27.36 -4.40
CA LEU A 23 -13.70 25.95 -4.68
C LEU A 23 -12.45 25.09 -4.48
N LEU A 24 -11.32 25.47 -5.08
CA LEU A 24 -10.06 24.72 -4.95
C LEU A 24 -9.61 24.62 -3.50
N VAL A 25 -9.63 25.73 -2.76
CA VAL A 25 -9.31 25.73 -1.32
C VAL A 25 -10.26 24.82 -0.55
N THR A 26 -11.56 24.85 -0.86
CA THR A 26 -12.54 23.97 -0.20
C THR A 26 -12.24 22.51 -0.48
N LEU A 27 -11.90 22.13 -1.71
CA LEU A 27 -11.54 20.76 -2.05
C LEU A 27 -10.27 20.29 -1.33
N VAL A 28 -9.24 21.13 -1.24
CA VAL A 28 -8.01 20.81 -0.50
C VAL A 28 -8.31 20.64 1.00
N VAL A 29 -9.10 21.53 1.59
CA VAL A 29 -9.49 21.40 3.01
C VAL A 29 -10.29 20.13 3.25
N LEU A 30 -11.22 19.78 2.35
CA LEU A 30 -11.97 18.53 2.46
C LEU A 30 -11.07 17.30 2.32
N SER A 31 -10.11 17.32 1.37
CA SER A 31 -9.09 16.27 1.21
C SER A 31 -8.28 16.09 2.50
N GLU A 32 -7.83 17.18 3.10
CA GLU A 32 -7.01 17.14 4.31
C GLU A 32 -7.84 16.62 5.51
N LEU A 33 -9.10 17.03 5.62
CA LEU A 33 -10.00 16.49 6.64
C LEU A 33 -10.20 14.97 6.48
N ILE A 34 -10.25 14.47 5.24
CA ILE A 34 -10.27 13.03 4.96
C ILE A 34 -8.95 12.41 5.40
N ALA A 35 -7.80 12.94 4.99
CA ALA A 35 -6.48 12.42 5.39
C ALA A 35 -6.33 12.36 6.92
N VAL A 36 -6.74 13.41 7.63
CA VAL A 36 -6.75 13.46 9.10
C VAL A 36 -7.69 12.39 9.67
N ALA A 37 -8.87 12.18 9.09
CA ALA A 37 -9.79 11.14 9.55
C ALA A 37 -9.17 9.73 9.47
N PHE A 38 -8.33 9.45 8.46
CA PHE A 38 -7.63 8.16 8.31
C PHE A 38 -6.61 7.86 9.42
N THR A 39 -6.24 8.85 10.24
CA THR A 39 -5.42 8.62 11.43
C THR A 39 -6.12 7.76 12.49
N TRP A 40 -7.46 7.76 12.51
CA TRP A 40 -8.27 6.98 13.47
C TRP A 40 -9.32 6.07 12.81
N ILE A 41 -9.70 6.36 11.57
CA ILE A 41 -10.74 5.63 10.85
C ILE A 41 -10.10 4.72 9.82
N THR A 42 -10.51 3.46 9.82
CA THR A 42 -10.16 2.47 8.80
C THR A 42 -11.41 2.20 7.95
N PRO A 43 -11.46 2.66 6.69
CA PRO A 43 -12.55 2.28 5.79
C PRO A 43 -12.64 0.75 5.64
N PRO A 44 -13.85 0.16 5.68
CA PRO A 44 -13.99 -1.28 5.53
C PRO A 44 -13.68 -1.78 4.12
N ARG A 45 -13.65 -0.86 3.13
CA ARG A 45 -13.40 -1.14 1.72
C ARG A 45 -12.61 -0.01 1.06
N THR A 46 -11.89 -0.39 0.01
CA THR A 46 -11.16 0.53 -0.86
C THR A 46 -11.78 0.57 -2.25
N ALA A 47 -11.41 1.55 -3.08
CA ALA A 47 -11.82 1.61 -4.48
C ALA A 47 -11.50 0.31 -5.23
N PHE A 48 -10.30 -0.25 -5.04
CA PHE A 48 -9.91 -1.53 -5.65
C PHE A 48 -10.79 -2.71 -5.19
N MET A 49 -11.09 -2.81 -3.90
CA MET A 49 -11.98 -3.86 -3.38
C MET A 49 -13.40 -3.75 -3.93
N LEU A 50 -13.89 -2.53 -4.15
CA LEU A 50 -15.21 -2.28 -4.73
C LEU A 50 -15.23 -2.63 -6.22
N GLU A 51 -14.15 -2.35 -6.93
CA GLU A 51 -14.00 -2.65 -8.36
C GLU A 51 -13.90 -4.15 -8.65
N ASP A 52 -13.15 -4.90 -7.84
CA ASP A 52 -13.04 -6.36 -7.96
C ASP A 52 -14.39 -7.07 -7.75
N GLY A 53 -15.28 -6.45 -6.97
CA GLY A 53 -16.62 -6.94 -6.66
C GLY A 53 -16.63 -8.23 -5.81
N GLU A 54 -17.76 -8.50 -5.17
CA GLU A 54 -17.92 -9.67 -4.29
C GLU A 54 -17.92 -11.01 -5.05
N PRO A 55 -17.55 -12.13 -4.38
CA PRO A 55 -16.98 -12.19 -3.03
C PRO A 55 -15.50 -11.79 -3.00
N ILE A 56 -15.07 -11.09 -1.94
CA ILE A 56 -13.64 -10.86 -1.64
C ILE A 56 -13.25 -11.44 -0.27
N ALA A 57 -12.01 -11.90 -0.15
CA ALA A 57 -11.41 -12.31 1.12
C ALA A 57 -10.65 -11.13 1.75
N TYR A 58 -11.18 -10.59 2.85
CA TYR A 58 -10.60 -9.45 3.56
C TYR A 58 -11.01 -9.42 5.03
N GLN A 59 -10.06 -9.13 5.91
CA GLN A 59 -10.30 -8.72 7.29
C GLN A 59 -9.18 -7.77 7.72
N PHE A 60 -9.55 -6.72 8.46
CA PHE A 60 -8.56 -5.81 9.06
C PHE A 60 -7.84 -6.48 10.23
N VAL A 61 -6.55 -6.20 10.37
CA VAL A 61 -5.74 -6.55 11.55
C VAL A 61 -4.91 -5.34 12.00
N SER A 62 -4.88 -5.10 13.30
CA SER A 62 -4.03 -4.08 13.92
C SER A 62 -2.56 -4.40 13.70
N ILE A 63 -1.73 -3.37 13.51
CA ILE A 63 -0.29 -3.52 13.34
C ILE A 63 0.39 -4.20 14.53
N ASP A 64 -0.19 -4.10 15.72
CA ASP A 64 0.27 -4.78 16.94
C ASP A 64 0.23 -6.31 16.81
N HIS A 65 -0.64 -6.81 15.93
CA HIS A 65 -0.88 -8.22 15.68
C HIS A 65 -0.24 -8.72 14.37
N ILE A 66 0.63 -7.92 13.75
CA ILE A 66 1.39 -8.30 12.55
C ILE A 66 2.84 -8.67 12.93
N SER A 67 3.31 -9.82 12.44
CA SER A 67 4.71 -10.24 12.59
C SER A 67 5.68 -9.14 12.15
N ARG A 68 6.69 -8.85 12.97
CA ARG A 68 7.68 -7.80 12.65
C ARG A 68 8.53 -8.18 11.44
N PHE A 69 8.61 -9.46 11.09
CA PHE A 69 9.20 -9.91 9.83
C PHE A 69 8.40 -9.45 8.62
N VAL A 70 7.06 -9.41 8.70
CA VAL A 70 6.21 -8.88 7.62
C VAL A 70 6.45 -7.39 7.44
N LEU A 71 6.50 -6.62 8.54
CA LEU A 71 6.79 -5.18 8.47
C LEU A 71 8.18 -4.92 7.86
N ALA A 72 9.20 -5.66 8.30
CA ALA A 72 10.55 -5.54 7.78
C ALA A 72 10.61 -5.91 6.29
N ALA A 73 10.01 -7.03 5.91
CA ALA A 73 9.94 -7.50 4.52
C ALA A 73 9.25 -6.47 3.63
N ALA A 74 8.10 -5.92 4.06
CA ALA A 74 7.39 -4.88 3.32
C ALA A 74 8.24 -3.62 3.13
N ILE A 75 8.94 -3.16 4.16
CA ILE A 75 9.85 -2.01 4.04
C ILE A 75 10.94 -2.29 3.01
N VAL A 76 11.71 -3.37 3.17
CA VAL A 76 12.87 -3.58 2.28
C VAL A 76 12.49 -3.95 0.85
N HIS A 77 11.33 -4.59 0.66
CA HIS A 77 10.86 -5.04 -0.65
C HIS A 77 10.18 -3.92 -1.44
N GLU A 78 9.32 -3.14 -0.77
CA GLU A 78 8.44 -2.18 -1.44
C GLU A 78 8.93 -0.74 -1.31
N ASP A 79 9.59 -0.38 -0.21
CA ASP A 79 9.90 1.01 0.10
C ASP A 79 10.93 1.19 1.23
N GLU A 80 12.21 0.89 0.94
CA GLU A 80 13.29 0.88 1.94
C GLU A 80 13.43 2.22 2.68
N GLN A 81 13.13 3.32 1.97
CA GLN A 81 13.26 4.67 2.50
C GLN A 81 12.04 5.12 3.33
N LEU A 82 11.04 4.27 3.57
CA LEU A 82 9.76 4.67 4.20
C LEU A 82 9.96 5.42 5.52
N GLY A 83 10.79 4.87 6.40
CA GLY A 83 11.05 5.44 7.72
C GLY A 83 12.07 6.57 7.73
N THR A 84 12.93 6.68 6.71
CA THR A 84 14.05 7.63 6.69
C THR A 84 13.78 8.89 5.87
N ARG A 85 12.89 8.83 4.87
CA ARG A 85 12.54 9.99 4.05
C ARG A 85 11.40 10.81 4.65
N SER A 86 11.43 12.11 4.35
CA SER A 86 10.28 13.00 4.50
C SER A 86 9.38 12.94 3.28
N GLY A 87 8.06 12.89 3.48
CA GLY A 87 7.08 12.84 2.38
C GLY A 87 6.98 11.48 1.67
N ALA A 88 6.21 11.47 0.58
CA ALA A 88 5.79 10.23 -0.08
C ALA A 88 6.87 9.56 -0.94
N PHE A 89 7.79 10.34 -1.51
CA PHE A 89 8.86 9.89 -2.41
C PHE A 89 10.01 10.91 -2.40
N ASP A 90 11.21 10.47 -2.78
CA ASP A 90 12.35 11.36 -2.96
C ASP A 90 12.28 12.10 -4.32
N MET A 91 12.65 13.38 -4.33
CA MET A 91 12.61 14.19 -5.55
C MET A 91 13.63 13.73 -6.61
N LYS A 92 14.77 13.16 -6.20
CA LYS A 92 15.76 12.56 -7.09
C LYS A 92 15.17 11.34 -7.78
N ASP A 93 14.47 10.48 -7.04
CA ASP A 93 13.82 9.30 -7.59
C ASP A 93 12.68 9.71 -8.54
N PHE A 94 11.90 10.73 -8.18
CA PHE A 94 10.89 11.29 -9.07
C PHE A 94 11.48 11.79 -10.39
N ASN A 95 12.55 12.59 -10.34
CA ASN A 95 13.21 13.10 -11.53
C ASN A 95 13.79 11.96 -12.39
N ALA A 96 14.42 10.96 -11.77
CA ALA A 96 14.93 9.80 -12.48
C ALA A 96 13.84 9.01 -13.22
N ARG A 97 12.64 8.91 -12.64
CA ARG A 97 11.48 8.28 -13.27
C ARG A 97 10.93 9.09 -14.44
N VAL A 98 10.85 10.42 -14.28
CA VAL A 98 10.45 11.33 -15.37
C VAL A 98 11.44 11.21 -16.52
N ASP A 99 12.74 11.23 -16.25
CA ASP A 99 13.78 11.07 -17.25
C ASP A 99 13.69 9.71 -17.93
N ALA A 100 13.50 8.61 -17.18
CA ALA A 100 13.31 7.29 -17.75
C ALA A 100 12.10 7.25 -18.70
N TYR A 101 10.95 7.79 -18.26
CA TYR A 101 9.72 7.86 -19.06
C TYR A 101 9.92 8.67 -20.36
N LEU A 102 10.50 9.87 -20.28
CA LEU A 102 10.77 10.72 -21.45
C LEU A 102 11.73 10.06 -22.46
N ASN A 103 12.58 9.16 -21.99
CA ASN A 103 13.53 8.42 -22.83
C ASN A 103 13.04 7.00 -23.19
N GLY A 104 11.80 6.62 -22.86
CA GLY A 104 11.25 5.29 -23.14
C GLY A 104 11.96 4.15 -22.40
N LYS A 105 12.58 4.43 -21.25
CA LYS A 105 13.26 3.47 -20.39
C LYS A 105 12.33 2.95 -19.28
N PRO A 106 12.58 1.75 -18.74
CA PRO A 106 11.84 1.23 -17.58
C PRO A 106 11.95 2.15 -16.36
N ASP A 107 10.91 2.14 -15.52
CA ASP A 107 10.90 2.84 -14.24
C ASP A 107 12.01 2.28 -13.32
N PRO A 108 12.96 3.11 -12.86
CA PRO A 108 14.10 2.64 -12.08
C PRO A 108 13.80 2.34 -10.61
N SER A 109 12.68 2.82 -10.05
CA SER A 109 12.44 2.75 -8.59
C SER A 109 11.03 2.32 -8.18
N GLY A 110 10.05 2.30 -9.09
CA GLY A 110 8.72 1.78 -8.79
C GLY A 110 7.91 2.69 -7.84
N SER A 111 6.71 2.26 -7.43
CA SER A 111 5.84 3.08 -6.57
C SER A 111 6.11 2.85 -5.09
N THR A 112 6.19 3.93 -4.30
CA THR A 112 6.40 3.86 -2.85
C THR A 112 5.15 3.36 -2.11
N ILE A 113 5.29 2.90 -0.87
CA ILE A 113 4.16 2.43 -0.05
C ILE A 113 3.04 3.49 0.05
N PRO A 114 3.31 4.79 0.32
CA PRO A 114 2.27 5.83 0.31
C PRO A 114 1.56 5.96 -1.04
N GLN A 115 2.29 5.86 -2.17
CA GLN A 115 1.70 5.93 -3.51
C GLN A 115 0.77 4.74 -3.77
N GLN A 116 1.21 3.54 -3.39
CA GLN A 116 0.41 2.32 -3.54
C GLN A 116 -0.83 2.35 -2.63
N LEU A 117 -0.69 2.85 -1.40
CA LEU A 117 -1.78 3.00 -0.45
C LEU A 117 -2.89 3.90 -1.01
N VAL A 118 -2.57 5.11 -1.45
CA VAL A 118 -3.60 6.04 -1.98
C VAL A 118 -4.20 5.54 -3.29
N LYS A 119 -3.39 4.87 -4.13
CA LYS A 119 -3.88 4.20 -5.33
C LYS A 119 -4.95 3.18 -4.99
N ASN A 120 -4.69 2.31 -4.01
CA ASN A 120 -5.63 1.26 -3.62
C ASN A 120 -6.90 1.85 -2.99
N ILE A 121 -6.77 2.84 -2.09
CA ILE A 121 -7.90 3.44 -1.36
C ILE A 121 -8.83 4.23 -2.29
N PHE A 122 -8.29 5.14 -3.10
CA PHE A 122 -9.10 6.19 -3.76
C PHE A 122 -9.21 6.06 -5.26
N LEU A 123 -8.28 5.37 -5.91
CA LEU A 123 -8.13 5.43 -7.36
C LEU A 123 -8.52 4.09 -7.99
N TRP A 124 -8.44 4.06 -9.31
CA TRP A 124 -8.77 2.89 -10.13
C TRP A 124 -7.52 2.32 -10.81
N PRO A 125 -7.52 1.07 -11.29
CA PRO A 125 -6.38 0.37 -11.89
C PRO A 125 -5.77 1.03 -13.14
N ASP A 126 -6.51 1.83 -13.91
CA ASP A 126 -6.01 2.38 -15.19
C ASP A 126 -4.73 3.19 -15.02
N GLN A 127 -3.77 2.94 -15.90
CA GLN A 127 -2.47 3.63 -15.86
C GLN A 127 -2.47 4.81 -16.83
N ASN A 128 -2.72 6.01 -16.31
CA ASN A 128 -2.57 7.25 -17.07
C ASN A 128 -1.83 8.34 -16.26
N ALA A 129 -1.26 9.32 -16.96
CA ALA A 129 -0.46 10.37 -16.36
C ALA A 129 -1.25 11.23 -15.36
N LEU A 130 -2.54 11.46 -15.61
CA LEU A 130 -3.40 12.21 -14.70
C LEU A 130 -3.58 11.48 -13.38
N ARG A 131 -3.88 10.17 -13.43
CA ARG A 131 -3.96 9.33 -12.23
C ARG A 131 -2.63 9.33 -11.48
N LYS A 132 -1.51 9.23 -12.18
CA LYS A 132 -0.19 9.25 -11.52
C LYS A 132 0.11 10.60 -10.84
N ALA A 133 -0.36 11.71 -11.40
CA ALA A 133 -0.29 13.01 -10.76
C ALA A 133 -1.16 13.09 -9.49
N LEU A 134 -2.37 12.51 -9.52
CA LEU A 134 -3.23 12.40 -8.33
C LEU A 134 -2.59 11.51 -7.26
N GLU A 135 -1.99 10.37 -7.63
CA GLU A 135 -1.23 9.52 -6.70
C GLU A 135 -0.11 10.32 -6.02
N ALA A 136 0.67 11.10 -6.77
CA ALA A 136 1.75 11.90 -6.22
C ALA A 136 1.24 12.96 -5.21
N GLY A 137 0.14 13.65 -5.53
CA GLY A 137 -0.48 14.64 -4.63
C GLY A 137 -1.03 14.02 -3.35
N LEU A 138 -1.93 13.03 -3.49
CA LEU A 138 -2.60 12.38 -2.36
C LEU A 138 -1.62 11.61 -1.47
N SER A 139 -0.63 10.93 -2.05
CA SER A 139 0.38 10.22 -1.26
C SER A 139 1.23 11.18 -0.45
N THR A 140 1.54 12.35 -1.01
CA THR A 140 2.30 13.40 -0.31
C THR A 140 1.50 13.94 0.88
N GLU A 141 0.21 14.23 0.67
CA GLU A 141 -0.73 14.60 1.75
C GLU A 141 -0.76 13.51 2.84
N PHE A 142 -1.07 12.27 2.48
CA PHE A 142 -1.11 11.15 3.42
C PHE A 142 0.22 10.95 4.17
N SER A 143 1.36 11.11 3.48
CA SER A 143 2.67 10.94 4.10
C SER A 143 3.03 12.05 5.09
N TYR A 144 2.43 13.23 5.00
CA TYR A 144 2.62 14.29 5.98
C TYR A 144 1.60 14.25 7.12
N THR A 145 0.41 13.68 6.86
CA THR A 145 -0.69 13.65 7.83
C THR A 145 -0.68 12.40 8.71
N LEU A 146 -0.35 11.22 8.16
CA LEU A 146 -0.35 9.95 8.89
C LEU A 146 1.04 9.60 9.42
N SER A 147 1.09 8.91 10.57
CA SER A 147 2.33 8.29 11.05
C SER A 147 2.78 7.17 10.10
N LYS A 148 4.09 6.90 10.04
CA LYS A 148 4.63 5.80 9.23
C LYS A 148 4.06 4.44 9.64
N GLN A 149 3.80 4.24 10.93
CA GLN A 149 3.12 3.07 11.48
C GLN A 149 1.72 2.91 10.88
N ARG A 150 0.93 3.99 10.87
CA ARG A 150 -0.44 3.98 10.33
C ARG A 150 -0.45 3.78 8.82
N ILE A 151 0.50 4.38 8.10
CA ILE A 151 0.67 4.13 6.66
C ILE A 151 0.97 2.66 6.39
N MET A 152 1.90 2.06 7.13
CA MET A 152 2.25 0.65 6.99
C MET A 152 1.07 -0.27 7.34
N GLU A 153 0.35 0.02 8.41
CA GLU A 153 -0.83 -0.73 8.83
C GLU A 153 -1.92 -0.74 7.74
N LEU A 154 -2.28 0.45 7.24
CA LEU A 154 -3.28 0.57 6.18
C LEU A 154 -2.80 -0.09 4.89
N TYR A 155 -1.53 0.08 4.53
CA TYR A 155 -0.93 -0.55 3.36
C TYR A 155 -1.05 -2.07 3.42
N LEU A 156 -0.60 -2.70 4.50
CA LEU A 156 -0.66 -4.15 4.65
C LEU A 156 -2.08 -4.69 4.73
N ASN A 157 -3.03 -3.88 5.18
CA ASN A 157 -4.45 -4.25 5.20
C ASN A 157 -5.13 -4.08 3.83
N TYR A 158 -4.65 -3.20 2.95
CA TYR A 158 -5.28 -2.95 1.64
C TYR A 158 -4.47 -3.46 0.45
N ALA A 159 -3.27 -3.99 0.66
CA ALA A 159 -2.52 -4.68 -0.37
C ALA A 159 -3.29 -5.92 -0.85
N GLN A 160 -3.21 -6.17 -2.15
CA GLN A 160 -3.77 -7.37 -2.77
C GLN A 160 -2.67 -8.42 -2.85
N PHE A 161 -2.88 -9.56 -2.18
CA PHE A 161 -1.91 -10.66 -2.09
C PHE A 161 -2.27 -11.85 -2.99
N GLY A 162 -3.38 -11.77 -3.72
CA GLY A 162 -3.89 -12.80 -4.61
C GLY A 162 -5.20 -12.35 -5.26
N PRO A 163 -5.77 -13.13 -6.19
CA PRO A 163 -7.06 -12.82 -6.80
C PRO A 163 -8.13 -12.66 -5.72
N LYS A 164 -8.74 -11.47 -5.66
CA LYS A 164 -9.75 -11.09 -4.65
C LYS A 164 -9.34 -11.32 -3.18
N LEU A 165 -8.03 -11.41 -2.92
CA LEU A 165 -7.45 -11.64 -1.60
C LEU A 165 -6.73 -10.39 -1.14
N TYR A 166 -7.29 -9.70 -0.15
CA TYR A 166 -6.77 -8.43 0.34
C TYR A 166 -6.41 -8.50 1.82
N GLY A 167 -5.33 -7.81 2.16
CA GLY A 167 -4.92 -7.63 3.54
C GLY A 167 -4.13 -8.81 4.11
N ILE A 168 -3.20 -8.49 5.00
CA ILE A 168 -2.27 -9.46 5.57
C ILE A 168 -2.96 -10.53 6.43
N CYS A 169 -4.08 -10.17 7.09
CA CYS A 169 -4.91 -11.13 7.81
C CYS A 169 -5.42 -12.24 6.88
N ALA A 170 -6.11 -11.86 5.80
CA ALA A 170 -6.64 -12.83 4.87
C ALA A 170 -5.53 -13.63 4.20
N ALA A 171 -4.43 -12.97 3.81
CA ALA A 171 -3.28 -13.62 3.18
C ALA A 171 -2.58 -14.65 4.09
N SER A 172 -2.40 -14.33 5.38
CA SER A 172 -1.78 -15.25 6.35
C SER A 172 -2.56 -16.56 6.48
N TRP A 173 -3.87 -16.46 6.68
CA TRP A 173 -4.74 -17.62 6.78
C TRP A 173 -4.87 -18.36 5.45
N TYR A 174 -4.99 -17.63 4.34
CA TYR A 174 -5.13 -18.23 3.03
C TYR A 174 -3.88 -19.01 2.62
N TYR A 175 -2.68 -18.44 2.76
CA TYR A 175 -1.46 -19.13 2.31
C TYR A 175 -0.86 -20.06 3.36
N PHE A 176 -0.97 -19.75 4.64
CA PHE A 176 -0.15 -20.40 5.68
C PHE A 176 -0.96 -21.04 6.80
N ASP A 177 -2.29 -20.95 6.78
CA ASP A 177 -3.20 -21.48 7.80
C ASP A 177 -2.83 -21.02 9.23
N GLU A 178 -2.32 -19.80 9.37
CA GLU A 178 -1.87 -19.24 10.66
C GLU A 178 -2.23 -17.75 10.80
N ALA A 179 -2.26 -17.27 12.05
CA ALA A 179 -2.48 -15.87 12.35
C ALA A 179 -1.28 -14.99 11.94
N PRO A 180 -1.48 -13.69 11.60
CA PRO A 180 -0.42 -12.83 11.06
C PRO A 180 0.83 -12.65 11.92
N TRP A 181 0.73 -12.82 13.25
CA TRP A 181 1.88 -12.72 14.16
C TRP A 181 2.79 -13.95 14.17
N TYR A 182 2.35 -15.10 13.64
CA TYR A 182 3.17 -16.31 13.56
C TYR A 182 4.04 -16.37 12.31
N MET A 183 3.75 -15.52 11.32
CA MET A 183 4.43 -15.54 10.02
C MET A 183 5.94 -15.37 10.18
N SER A 184 6.67 -16.38 9.72
CA SER A 184 8.14 -16.44 9.74
C SER A 184 8.77 -15.44 8.76
N GLU A 185 10.07 -15.19 8.92
CA GLU A 185 10.85 -14.37 7.98
C GLU A 185 10.74 -14.88 6.54
N TYR A 186 10.79 -16.21 6.36
CA TYR A 186 10.68 -16.83 5.05
C TYR A 186 9.30 -16.62 4.42
N GLN A 187 8.22 -16.88 5.18
CA GLN A 187 6.85 -16.67 4.71
C GLN A 187 6.56 -15.19 4.41
N ALA A 188 7.04 -14.28 5.25
CA ALA A 188 6.94 -12.84 5.03
C ALA A 188 7.62 -12.41 3.72
N ALA A 189 8.85 -12.87 3.49
CA ALA A 189 9.61 -12.55 2.30
C ALA A 189 9.00 -13.17 1.02
N GLN A 190 8.50 -14.41 1.10
CA GLN A 190 7.73 -15.01 0.00
C GLN A 190 6.48 -14.18 -0.33
N LEU A 191 5.74 -13.77 0.70
CA LEU A 191 4.50 -13.03 0.52
C LEU A 191 4.73 -11.67 -0.13
N MET A 192 5.79 -10.93 0.24
CA MET A 192 6.11 -9.67 -0.42
C MET A 192 6.44 -9.88 -1.91
N GLY A 193 7.13 -10.97 -2.25
CA GLY A 193 7.40 -11.35 -3.64
C GLY A 193 6.16 -11.55 -4.50
N THR A 194 4.97 -11.71 -3.91
CA THR A 194 3.70 -11.86 -4.65
C THR A 194 3.09 -10.53 -5.09
N LEU A 195 3.44 -9.42 -4.44
CA LEU A 195 2.78 -8.12 -4.59
C LEU A 195 2.84 -7.53 -6.00
N PRO A 196 3.91 -7.72 -6.80
CA PRO A 196 3.91 -7.23 -8.18
C PRO A 196 2.95 -7.97 -9.10
N LEU A 197 2.45 -9.15 -8.71
CA LEU A 197 1.70 -10.08 -9.56
C LEU A 197 0.58 -10.85 -8.84
N PRO A 198 -0.32 -10.16 -8.13
CA PRO A 198 -1.32 -10.83 -7.32
C PRO A 198 -2.23 -11.74 -8.17
N SER A 199 -2.46 -11.43 -9.45
CA SER A 199 -3.32 -12.23 -10.33
C SER A 199 -2.74 -13.59 -10.73
N LEU A 200 -1.42 -13.78 -10.63
CA LEU A 200 -0.74 -15.02 -11.05
C LEU A 200 -0.55 -16.01 -9.89
N VAL A 201 -0.81 -15.57 -8.66
CA VAL A 201 -0.50 -16.31 -7.44
C VAL A 201 -1.77 -16.93 -6.87
N GLN A 202 -1.80 -18.24 -6.73
CA GLN A 202 -2.89 -18.99 -6.10
C GLN A 202 -2.36 -19.77 -4.90
N ARG A 203 -3.24 -20.40 -4.13
CA ARG A 203 -2.83 -21.28 -3.04
C ARG A 203 -2.59 -22.70 -3.56
N ALA A 204 -1.50 -23.34 -3.13
CA ALA A 204 -1.28 -24.75 -3.41
C ALA A 204 -2.15 -25.66 -2.53
N LYS A 205 -2.37 -26.89 -3.00
CA LYS A 205 -3.11 -27.90 -2.22
C LYS A 205 -2.34 -28.21 -0.94
N GLY A 206 -2.85 -27.74 0.19
CA GLY A 206 -2.22 -27.89 1.51
C GLY A 206 -1.47 -26.66 2.02
N GLY A 207 -1.62 -25.50 1.37
CA GLY A 207 -0.96 -24.26 1.77
C GLY A 207 0.25 -23.92 0.89
N GLY A 208 0.76 -22.70 1.05
CA GLY A 208 1.80 -22.11 0.20
C GLY A 208 1.27 -21.64 -1.15
N PHE A 209 2.20 -21.29 -2.03
CA PHE A 209 1.90 -20.67 -3.32
C PHE A 209 1.85 -21.71 -4.43
N LEU A 210 0.80 -21.63 -5.25
CA LEU A 210 0.67 -22.27 -6.55
C LEU A 210 0.75 -21.18 -7.61
N LEU A 211 1.70 -21.32 -8.52
CA LEU A 211 1.85 -20.45 -9.67
C LEU A 211 1.50 -21.29 -10.89
N ASP A 212 0.65 -20.79 -11.78
CA ASP A 212 0.23 -21.52 -12.98
C ASP A 212 1.47 -21.92 -13.80
N ASN A 213 1.67 -23.16 -14.20
CA ASN A 213 2.91 -23.63 -14.85
C ASN A 213 3.08 -23.18 -16.32
N THR A 214 2.45 -22.08 -16.71
CA THR A 214 2.66 -21.45 -18.02
C THR A 214 4.01 -20.74 -18.08
N ALA A 215 4.55 -20.53 -19.29
CA ALA A 215 5.78 -19.77 -19.51
C ALA A 215 5.72 -18.34 -18.90
N GLN A 216 4.51 -17.82 -18.64
CA GLN A 216 4.27 -16.54 -18.00
C GLN A 216 4.48 -16.55 -16.47
N SER A 217 4.60 -17.70 -15.82
CA SER A 217 4.79 -17.75 -14.35
C SER A 217 6.20 -18.16 -13.93
N GLY A 218 7.04 -18.64 -14.86
CA GLY A 218 8.43 -19.01 -14.56
C GLY A 218 9.22 -17.86 -13.95
N TRP A 219 9.00 -16.64 -14.44
CA TRP A 219 9.63 -15.45 -13.87
C TRP A 219 9.01 -15.06 -12.52
N ALA A 220 7.70 -15.23 -12.32
CA ALA A 220 7.02 -14.98 -11.04
C ALA A 220 7.54 -15.92 -9.94
N ILE A 221 7.74 -17.20 -10.26
CA ILE A 221 8.37 -18.20 -9.38
C ILE A 221 9.77 -17.74 -8.99
N ASN A 222 10.59 -17.35 -9.96
CA ASN A 222 11.96 -16.89 -9.69
C ASN A 222 11.97 -15.61 -8.87
N TYR A 223 11.00 -14.73 -9.08
CA TYR A 223 10.85 -13.49 -8.34
C TYR A 223 10.50 -13.75 -6.87
N ILE A 224 9.46 -14.54 -6.60
CA ILE A 224 9.05 -14.94 -5.24
C ILE A 224 10.17 -15.72 -4.53
N ASN A 225 10.79 -16.68 -5.21
CA ASN A 225 11.91 -17.44 -4.64
C ASN A 225 13.12 -16.55 -4.38
N GLY A 226 13.41 -15.62 -5.29
CA GLY A 226 14.45 -14.63 -5.06
C GLY A 226 14.14 -13.80 -3.82
N ALA A 227 12.90 -13.31 -3.69
CA ALA A 227 12.50 -12.44 -2.58
C ALA A 227 12.76 -13.16 -1.27
N ALA A 228 12.27 -14.40 -1.19
CA ALA A 228 12.35 -15.25 -0.01
C ALA A 228 13.78 -15.69 0.36
N ASN A 229 14.62 -15.98 -0.62
CA ASN A 229 15.92 -16.63 -0.37
C ASN A 229 17.13 -15.73 -0.57
N VAL A 230 16.97 -14.57 -1.21
CA VAL A 230 18.09 -13.72 -1.62
C VAL A 230 17.88 -12.29 -1.16
N TRP A 231 17.00 -11.52 -1.81
CA TRP A 231 17.06 -10.06 -1.70
C TRP A 231 16.42 -9.51 -0.42
N VAL A 232 15.27 -10.04 0.04
CA VAL A 232 14.67 -9.56 1.30
C VAL A 232 15.55 -9.87 2.51
N PRO A 233 16.03 -11.12 2.74
CA PRO A 233 16.90 -11.42 3.87
C PRO A 233 18.23 -10.65 3.81
N MET A 234 18.81 -10.52 2.61
CA MET A 234 20.05 -9.76 2.42
C MET A 234 19.85 -8.28 2.78
N GLN A 235 18.78 -7.63 2.29
CA GLN A 235 18.54 -6.22 2.59
C GLN A 235 18.21 -6.00 4.07
N ILE A 236 17.43 -6.89 4.69
CA ILE A 236 17.17 -6.83 6.15
C ILE A 236 18.49 -6.90 6.92
N LYS A 237 19.39 -7.82 6.53
CA LYS A 237 20.71 -7.94 7.16
C LYS A 237 21.56 -6.69 6.96
N ASP A 238 21.59 -6.14 5.75
CA ASP A 238 22.38 -4.94 5.41
C ASP A 238 21.89 -3.70 6.16
N MET A 239 20.60 -3.63 6.46
CA MET A 239 20.00 -2.58 7.31
C MET A 239 20.17 -2.82 8.82
N GLY A 240 20.88 -3.87 9.23
CA GLY A 240 21.16 -4.15 10.65
C GLY A 240 20.15 -5.08 11.34
N GLY A 241 19.39 -5.85 10.56
CA GLY A 241 18.38 -6.80 11.06
C GLY A 241 16.97 -6.21 11.11
N TRP A 242 15.95 -7.07 11.26
CA TRP A 242 14.55 -6.66 11.19
C TRP A 242 14.18 -5.60 12.23
N GLN A 243 14.81 -5.63 13.42
CA GLN A 243 14.60 -4.65 14.46
C GLN A 243 14.98 -3.24 14.00
N ALA A 244 16.13 -3.09 13.35
CA ALA A 244 16.61 -1.81 12.86
C ALA A 244 15.71 -1.29 11.74
N VAL A 245 15.30 -2.17 10.82
CA VAL A 245 14.37 -1.84 9.73
C VAL A 245 13.04 -1.32 10.29
N VAL A 246 12.41 -2.05 11.20
CA VAL A 246 11.09 -1.70 11.74
C VAL A 246 11.15 -0.49 12.68
N ALA A 247 12.28 -0.27 13.36
CA ALA A 247 12.50 0.93 14.15
C ALA A 247 12.49 2.22 13.31
N THR A 248 12.82 2.15 12.01
CA THR A 248 12.76 3.33 11.11
C THR A 248 11.34 3.90 11.00
N ILE A 249 10.30 3.07 11.15
CA ILE A 249 8.90 3.53 11.16
C ILE A 249 8.35 3.74 12.57
N GLY A 250 9.22 3.70 13.59
CA GLY A 250 8.89 3.98 14.99
C GLY A 250 8.37 2.80 15.80
N ILE A 251 8.47 1.56 15.30
CA ILE A 251 8.03 0.35 16.01
C ILE A 251 9.25 -0.34 16.63
N THR A 252 9.21 -0.57 17.94
CA THR A 252 10.32 -1.17 18.69
C THR A 252 9.92 -2.40 19.49
N ASP A 253 8.62 -2.65 19.61
CA ASP A 253 8.03 -3.81 20.26
C ASP A 253 7.82 -4.98 19.28
N LYS A 254 7.48 -6.15 19.81
CA LYS A 254 7.12 -7.35 19.07
C LYS A 254 5.62 -7.58 19.11
N ALA A 255 5.09 -8.31 18.14
CA ALA A 255 3.71 -8.78 18.19
C ALA A 255 3.42 -9.67 19.42
N SER A 256 4.43 -10.38 19.93
CA SER A 256 4.34 -11.15 21.18
C SER A 256 4.11 -10.30 22.42
N ASP A 257 4.53 -9.02 22.39
CA ASP A 257 4.36 -8.11 23.51
C ASP A 257 2.88 -7.70 23.66
N HIS A 258 2.08 -7.92 22.61
CA HIS A 258 0.64 -7.70 22.54
C HIS A 258 -0.20 -8.97 22.69
N ALA A 259 0.38 -10.05 23.21
CA ALA A 259 -0.32 -11.34 23.36
C ALA A 259 -1.63 -11.23 24.17
N ALA A 260 -1.69 -10.29 25.13
CA ALA A 260 -2.86 -10.07 25.99
C ALA A 260 -4.10 -9.56 25.23
N THR A 261 -3.94 -9.00 24.03
CA THR A 261 -5.04 -8.45 23.22
C THR A 261 -5.35 -9.28 21.97
N GLN A 262 -4.75 -10.47 21.82
CA GLN A 262 -4.99 -11.33 20.65
C GLN A 262 -6.43 -11.89 20.54
N ASN A 263 -7.25 -11.71 21.58
CA ASN A 263 -8.68 -12.03 21.55
C ASN A 263 -9.55 -10.87 21.02
N GLN A 264 -8.97 -9.70 20.74
CA GLN A 264 -9.71 -8.55 20.23
C GLN A 264 -10.13 -8.78 18.76
N PRO A 265 -11.22 -8.14 18.29
CA PRO A 265 -11.75 -8.34 16.93
C PRO A 265 -10.75 -8.00 15.81
N ASP A 266 -9.84 -7.06 16.06
CA ASP A 266 -8.79 -6.60 15.15
C ASP A 266 -7.48 -7.38 15.30
N ALA A 267 -7.48 -8.50 16.04
CA ALA A 267 -6.32 -9.37 16.14
C ALA A 267 -6.20 -10.37 14.98
N CYS A 268 -7.30 -10.77 14.33
CA CYS A 268 -7.27 -11.83 13.31
C CYS A 268 -6.73 -13.18 13.88
N SER A 269 -7.15 -13.53 15.11
CA SER A 269 -6.75 -14.77 15.81
C SER A 269 -7.33 -16.05 15.22
N THR A 270 -8.36 -15.94 14.39
CA THR A 270 -9.02 -17.07 13.73
C THR A 270 -9.17 -16.79 12.25
N MET A 271 -9.20 -17.85 11.44
CA MET A 271 -9.44 -17.74 10.00
C MET A 271 -10.74 -16.97 9.71
N PRO A 272 -10.70 -15.88 8.93
CA PRO A 272 -11.90 -15.16 8.52
C PRO A 272 -12.82 -16.05 7.69
N GLN A 273 -14.14 -15.89 7.86
CA GLN A 273 -15.11 -16.67 7.08
C GLN A 273 -14.92 -16.46 5.56
N SER A 274 -14.63 -15.22 5.14
CA SER A 274 -14.37 -14.91 3.73
C SER A 274 -13.17 -15.66 3.15
N VAL A 275 -12.18 -16.01 3.98
CA VAL A 275 -11.05 -16.85 3.57
C VAL A 275 -11.49 -18.31 3.47
N SER A 276 -12.22 -18.80 4.47
CA SER A 276 -12.77 -20.16 4.45
C SER A 276 -13.66 -20.41 3.23
N ASP A 277 -14.51 -19.45 2.87
CA ASP A 277 -15.37 -19.52 1.69
C ASP A 277 -14.57 -19.61 0.38
N GLN A 278 -13.38 -18.99 0.33
CA GLN A 278 -12.51 -19.02 -0.85
C GLN A 278 -11.65 -20.31 -0.93
N LEU A 279 -11.54 -21.06 0.17
CA LEU A 279 -10.81 -22.34 0.21
C LEU A 279 -11.69 -23.55 -0.18
N ASN A 280 -13.01 -23.39 -0.15
CA ASN A 280 -14.01 -24.44 -0.44
C ASN A 280 -14.53 -24.37 -1.88
#